data_AF-A0A8K0GAT3-F1
#
_entry.id   AF-A0A8K0GAT3-F1
#
_cell.length_a   1.000
_cell.length_b   1.000
_cell.length_c   1.000
_cell.angle_alpha   90.00
_cell.angle_beta   90.00
_cell.angle_gamma   90.00
#
_symmetry.space_group_name_H-M   'P 1'
#
loop_
_entity.id
_entity.type
_entity.pdbx_description
1 polymer ?
#
loop_
_entity_poly.entity_id
_entity_poly.type
_entity_poly.pdbx_seq_one_letter_code
_entity_poly.pdbx_strand_id
1 'polypeptide(L)'
;VTLFSRFVTEFRQTFSLVLLFEFLVDGPMICAELLSAFESRSYQTQARTLTVFIFVTIQLAFFCIPANLVSNEAMAVSDAVYFSNWYSQHIPSLKVPMLLIMQNSQIEIIIKGGGLVTINAQTIVNVSAQGYMVCMVRNDRITAELSLL
;
A
#
# COMPACT_ATOMS: atom_id res chain seq x y z
N VAL A 1 -26.56 -2.94 10.77
CA VAL A 1 -26.06 -2.62 9.40
C VAL A 1 -25.53 -1.20 9.27
N THR A 2 -26.28 -0.18 9.72
CA THR A 2 -25.83 1.23 9.71
C THR A 2 -24.51 1.46 10.44
N LEU A 3 -24.30 0.80 11.58
CA LEU A 3 -23.06 0.92 12.35
C LEU A 3 -21.83 0.33 11.62
N PHE A 4 -21.99 -0.84 10.99
CA PHE A 4 -20.93 -1.48 10.21
C PHE A 4 -20.53 -0.64 8.99
N SER A 5 -21.50 -0.17 8.22
CA SER A 5 -21.24 0.68 7.05
C SER A 5 -20.57 2.00 7.43
N ARG A 6 -20.94 2.59 8.58
CA ARG A 6 -20.29 3.78 9.11
C ARG A 6 -18.83 3.50 9.50
N PHE A 7 -18.57 2.43 10.25
CA PHE A 7 -17.21 2.02 10.61
C PHE A 7 -16.31 1.83 9.38
N VAL A 8 -16.81 1.12 8.36
CA VAL A 8 -16.08 0.90 7.09
C VAL A 8 -15.76 2.22 6.38
N THR A 9 -16.71 3.15 6.35
CA THR A 9 -16.52 4.44 5.68
C THR A 9 -15.48 5.30 6.40
N GLU A 10 -15.56 5.39 7.73
CA GLU A 10 -14.60 6.12 8.56
C GLU A 10 -13.19 5.52 8.43
N PHE A 11 -13.07 4.18 8.56
CA PHE A 11 -11.81 3.47 8.38
C PHE A 11 -11.17 3.78 7.03
N ARG A 12 -11.95 3.70 5.95
CA ARG A 12 -11.48 4.01 4.60
C ARG A 12 -11.03 5.46 4.46
N GLN A 13 -11.76 6.42 5.04
CA GLN A 13 -11.42 7.84 4.96
C GLN A 13 -10.14 8.16 5.74
N THR A 14 -10.02 7.66 6.98
CA THR A 14 -8.83 7.88 7.81
C THR A 14 -7.59 7.31 7.13
N PHE A 15 -7.62 6.04 6.68
CA PHE A 15 -6.46 5.44 6.03
C PHE A 15 -6.11 6.10 4.69
N SER A 16 -7.11 6.49 3.89
CA SER A 16 -6.88 7.23 2.64
C SER A 16 -6.18 8.57 2.88
N LEU A 17 -6.59 9.31 3.90
CA LEU A 17 -5.97 10.57 4.27
C LEU A 17 -4.55 10.37 4.79
N VAL A 18 -4.33 9.41 5.70
CA VAL A 18 -2.98 9.11 6.22
C VAL A 18 -2.02 8.73 5.09
N LEU A 19 -2.45 7.86 4.18
CA LEU A 19 -1.64 7.44 3.05
C LEU A 19 -1.35 8.56 2.03
N LEU A 20 -2.28 9.50 1.85
CA LEU A 20 -2.03 10.70 1.05
C LEU A 20 -0.91 11.57 1.65
N PHE A 21 -0.97 11.81 2.95
CA PHE A 21 0.07 12.57 3.64
C PHE A 21 1.42 11.86 3.60
N GLU A 22 1.42 10.54 3.80
CA GLU A 22 2.62 9.70 3.65
C GLU A 22 3.26 9.90 2.27
N PHE A 23 2.48 9.75 1.19
CA PHE A 23 3.00 9.90 -0.17
C PHE A 23 3.51 11.32 -0.47
N LEU A 24 2.84 12.34 0.06
CA LEU A 24 3.25 13.74 -0.09
C LEU A 24 4.56 14.07 0.65
N VAL A 25 4.84 13.39 1.76
CA VAL A 25 6.06 13.60 2.55
C VAL A 25 7.21 12.73 2.04
N ASP A 26 6.98 11.43 1.89
CA ASP A 26 8.02 10.47 1.55
C ASP A 26 8.39 10.50 0.06
N GLY A 27 7.43 10.80 -0.82
CA GLY A 27 7.68 10.88 -2.26
C GLY A 27 8.83 11.82 -2.61
N PRO A 28 8.77 13.11 -2.21
CA PRO A 28 9.87 14.06 -2.40
C PRO A 28 11.16 13.65 -1.70
N MET A 29 11.10 13.06 -0.49
CA MET A 29 12.29 12.59 0.22
C MET A 29 13.02 11.50 -0.54
N ILE A 30 12.30 10.50 -1.05
CA ILE A 30 12.86 9.41 -1.85
C ILE A 30 13.48 9.98 -3.13
N CYS A 31 12.78 10.88 -3.83
CA CYS A 31 13.33 11.51 -5.04
C CYS A 31 14.63 12.29 -4.77
N ALA A 32 14.71 13.03 -3.67
CA ALA A 32 15.91 13.79 -3.31
C ALA A 32 17.09 12.88 -2.91
N GLU A 33 16.83 11.83 -2.13
CA GLU A 33 17.85 10.84 -1.75
C GLU A 33 18.34 10.05 -2.97
N LEU A 34 17.45 9.72 -3.92
CA LEU A 34 17.84 9.10 -5.20
C LEU A 34 18.76 10.00 -6.01
N LEU A 35 18.42 11.28 -6.18
CA LEU A 35 19.27 12.23 -6.89
C LEU A 35 20.65 12.35 -6.24
N SER A 36 20.68 12.45 -4.91
CA SER A 36 21.91 12.51 -4.11
C SER A 36 22.75 11.23 -4.26
N ALA A 37 22.09 10.07 -4.36
CA ALA A 37 22.74 8.80 -4.61
C ALA A 37 23.26 8.66 -6.04
N PHE A 38 22.68 9.33 -7.03
CA PHE A 38 23.24 9.36 -8.39
C PHE A 38 24.47 10.27 -8.50
N GLU A 39 24.45 11.41 -7.83
CA GLU A 39 25.51 12.42 -7.95
C GLU A 39 26.75 12.09 -7.11
N SER A 40 26.56 11.57 -5.89
CA SER A 40 27.66 11.40 -4.94
C SER A 40 28.26 10.00 -4.94
N ARG A 41 29.60 9.90 -5.02
CA ARG A 41 30.35 8.63 -4.86
C ARG A 41 30.68 8.25 -3.43
N SER A 42 30.39 9.15 -2.49
CA SER A 42 30.71 8.94 -1.08
C SER A 42 30.01 7.70 -0.51
N TYR A 43 30.75 6.90 0.25
CA TYR A 43 30.21 5.77 1.00
C TYR A 43 29.16 6.22 2.02
N GLN A 44 29.32 7.42 2.59
CA GLN A 44 28.39 7.98 3.58
C GLN A 44 27.00 8.24 2.97
N THR A 45 26.93 8.76 1.75
CA THR A 45 25.65 8.99 1.07
C THR A 45 24.98 7.67 0.71
N GLN A 46 25.74 6.66 0.27
CA GLN A 46 25.19 5.32 -0.01
C GLN A 46 24.56 4.69 1.25
N ALA A 47 25.28 4.73 2.37
CA ALA A 47 24.76 4.20 3.64
C ALA A 47 23.49 4.95 4.09
N ARG A 48 23.46 6.27 3.90
CA ARG A 48 22.28 7.10 4.20
C ARG A 48 21.07 6.71 3.35
N THR A 49 21.23 6.63 2.02
CA THR A 49 20.13 6.27 1.11
C THR A 49 19.57 4.88 1.41
N LEU A 50 20.43 3.89 1.69
CA LEU A 50 19.99 2.55 2.11
C LEU A 50 19.21 2.59 3.43
N THR A 51 19.65 3.41 4.39
CA THR A 51 18.97 3.54 5.69
C THR A 51 17.58 4.15 5.53
N VAL A 52 17.45 5.23 4.74
CA VAL A 52 16.15 5.86 4.44
C VAL A 52 15.23 4.88 3.73
N PHE A 53 15.77 4.12 2.77
CA PHE A 53 15.01 3.12 2.02
C PHE A 53 14.42 2.02 2.92
N ILE A 54 15.23 1.49 3.85
CA ILE A 54 14.77 0.49 4.83
C ILE A 54 13.68 1.08 5.72
N PHE A 55 13.86 2.32 6.18
CA PHE A 55 12.90 2.99 7.06
C PHE A 55 11.54 3.17 6.38
N VAL A 56 11.50 3.70 5.16
CA VAL A 56 10.28 3.87 4.36
C VAL A 56 9.59 2.52 4.13
N THR A 57 10.35 1.46 3.85
CA THR A 57 9.78 0.12 3.65
C THR A 57 9.09 -0.40 4.91
N ILE A 58 9.71 -0.20 6.07
CA ILE A 58 9.12 -0.57 7.37
C ILE A 58 7.87 0.25 7.65
N GLN A 59 7.91 1.56 7.39
CA GLN A 59 6.78 2.47 7.59
C GLN A 59 5.57 2.05 6.74
N LEU A 60 5.79 1.76 5.45
CA LEU A 60 4.73 1.27 4.57
C LEU A 60 4.17 -0.09 5.03
N ALA A 61 5.01 -0.98 5.55
CA ALA A 61 4.58 -2.27 6.07
C ALA A 61 3.67 -2.12 7.30
N PHE A 62 3.97 -1.18 8.20
CA PHE A 62 3.12 -0.87 9.36
C PHE A 62 1.71 -0.42 8.97
N PHE A 63 1.55 0.30 7.86
CA PHE A 63 0.24 0.74 7.38
C PHE A 63 -0.46 -0.30 6.50
N CYS A 64 0.26 -0.99 5.61
CA CYS A 64 -0.35 -1.88 4.62
C CYS A 64 -0.73 -3.26 5.17
N ILE A 65 0.03 -3.82 6.11
CA ILE A 65 -0.27 -5.14 6.69
C ILE A 65 -1.65 -5.18 7.38
N PRO A 66 -1.95 -4.29 8.36
CA PRO A 66 -3.24 -4.31 9.03
C PRO A 66 -4.39 -3.96 8.08
N ALA A 67 -4.15 -3.05 7.13
CA ALA A 67 -5.10 -2.73 6.09
C ALA A 67 -5.48 -3.99 5.29
N ASN A 68 -4.50 -4.68 4.71
CA ASN A 68 -4.74 -5.90 3.94
C ASN A 68 -5.40 -7.01 4.77
N LEU A 69 -5.03 -7.17 6.04
CA LEU A 69 -5.67 -8.14 6.92
C LEU A 69 -7.16 -7.84 7.09
N VAL A 70 -7.50 -6.59 7.41
CA VAL A 70 -8.91 -6.16 7.55
C VAL A 70 -9.68 -6.35 6.24
N SER A 71 -9.08 -6.05 5.10
CA SER A 71 -9.68 -6.31 3.78
C SER A 71 -9.96 -7.78 3.51
N ASN A 72 -8.99 -8.65 3.81
CA ASN A 72 -9.13 -10.09 3.59
C ASN A 72 -10.22 -10.68 4.46
N GLU A 73 -10.27 -10.31 5.74
CA GLU A 73 -11.32 -10.73 6.66
C GLU A 73 -12.69 -10.19 6.23
N ALA A 74 -12.77 -8.94 5.76
CA ALA A 74 -14.01 -8.37 5.23
C ALA A 74 -14.52 -9.16 4.02
N MET A 75 -13.64 -9.50 3.07
CA MET A 75 -13.99 -10.35 1.93
C MET A 75 -14.45 -11.75 2.34
N ALA A 76 -13.75 -12.40 3.29
CA ALA A 76 -14.15 -13.71 3.80
C ALA A 76 -15.56 -13.69 4.42
N VAL A 77 -15.92 -12.61 5.14
CA VAL A 77 -17.28 -12.39 5.63
C VAL A 77 -18.27 -12.22 4.48
N SER A 78 -17.93 -11.45 3.44
CA SER A 78 -18.78 -11.32 2.24
C SER A 78 -19.08 -12.68 1.62
N ASP A 79 -18.05 -13.50 1.44
CA ASP A 79 -18.16 -14.82 0.83
C ASP A 79 -19.00 -15.76 1.68
N ALA A 80 -18.79 -15.78 2.99
CA ALA A 80 -19.62 -16.56 3.92
C ALA A 80 -21.11 -16.17 3.84
N VAL A 81 -21.41 -14.87 3.76
CA VAL A 81 -22.80 -14.40 3.58
C VAL A 81 -23.31 -14.79 2.19
N TYR A 82 -22.49 -14.73 1.15
CA TYR A 82 -22.89 -15.14 -0.21
C TYR A 82 -23.29 -16.62 -0.27
N PHE A 83 -22.50 -17.48 0.38
CA PHE A 83 -22.77 -18.91 0.47
C PHE A 83 -23.86 -19.29 1.49
N SER A 84 -24.37 -18.35 2.29
CA SER A 84 -25.39 -18.61 3.33
C SER A 84 -26.81 -18.91 2.81
N ASN A 85 -26.98 -19.10 1.49
CA ASN A 85 -28.28 -19.35 0.83
C ASN A 85 -29.34 -18.27 1.14
N TRP A 86 -28.89 -17.02 1.29
CA TRP A 86 -29.70 -15.84 1.66
C TRP A 86 -30.87 -15.57 0.70
N TYR A 87 -30.72 -15.96 -0.56
CA TYR A 87 -31.73 -15.80 -1.62
C TYR A 87 -32.93 -16.73 -1.41
N SER A 88 -32.71 -17.92 -0.85
CA SER A 88 -33.75 -18.91 -0.53
C SER A 88 -34.53 -18.59 0.75
N GLN A 89 -34.06 -17.63 1.56
CA GLN A 89 -34.76 -17.23 2.77
C GLN A 89 -36.02 -16.40 2.43
N HIS A 90 -37.15 -16.80 3.02
CA HIS A 90 -38.47 -16.16 2.83
C HIS A 90 -38.66 -14.87 3.64
N ILE A 91 -37.62 -14.38 4.31
CA ILE A 91 -37.67 -13.19 5.16
C ILE A 91 -37.13 -11.99 4.37
N PRO A 92 -37.99 -11.17 3.73
CA PRO A 92 -37.54 -10.04 2.91
C PRO A 92 -36.74 -9.00 3.71
N SER A 93 -36.97 -8.88 5.02
CA SER A 93 -36.21 -7.97 5.89
C SER A 93 -34.75 -8.36 6.09
N LEU A 94 -34.35 -9.60 5.77
CA LEU A 94 -32.96 -10.08 5.85
C LEU A 94 -32.16 -9.90 4.55
N LYS A 95 -32.85 -9.74 3.41
CA LYS A 95 -32.18 -9.62 2.09
C LYS A 95 -31.42 -8.31 1.93
N VAL A 96 -32.06 -7.19 2.25
CA VAL A 96 -31.45 -5.85 2.20
C VAL A 96 -30.20 -5.73 3.09
N PRO A 97 -30.22 -6.13 4.38
CA PRO A 97 -29.03 -6.03 5.23
C PRO A 97 -27.91 -6.95 4.78
N MET A 98 -28.18 -8.14 4.22
CA MET A 98 -27.15 -9.04 3.69
C MET A 98 -26.48 -8.48 2.43
N LEU A 99 -27.26 -7.92 1.50
CA LEU A 99 -26.71 -7.21 0.33
C LEU A 99 -25.83 -6.02 0.74
N LEU A 100 -26.29 -5.26 1.73
CA LEU A 100 -25.49 -4.17 2.31
C LEU A 100 -24.18 -4.70 2.91
N ILE A 101 -24.22 -5.81 3.66
CA ILE A 101 -23.00 -6.41 4.22
C ILE A 101 -22.05 -6.81 3.09
N MET A 102 -22.50 -7.56 2.08
CA MET A 102 -21.65 -7.93 0.93
C MET A 102 -21.06 -6.72 0.23
N GLN A 103 -21.87 -5.69 -0.08
CA GLN A 103 -21.41 -4.48 -0.74
C GLN A 103 -20.39 -3.71 0.11
N ASN A 104 -20.60 -3.63 1.43
CA ASN A 104 -19.67 -2.95 2.33
C ASN A 104 -18.44 -3.80 2.65
N SER A 105 -18.51 -5.12 2.50
CA SER A 105 -17.42 -6.07 2.73
C SER A 105 -16.47 -6.21 1.55
N GLN A 106 -16.89 -5.78 0.35
CA GLN A 106 -16.00 -5.57 -0.79
C GLN A 106 -15.13 -4.31 -0.62
N ILE A 107 -14.59 -4.12 0.59
CA ILE A 107 -13.51 -3.19 0.86
C ILE A 107 -12.26 -3.83 0.24
N GLU A 108 -12.18 -3.80 -1.08
CA GLU A 108 -10.87 -3.80 -1.67
C GLU A 108 -10.24 -2.50 -1.19
N ILE A 109 -9.20 -2.60 -0.35
CA ILE A 109 -8.28 -1.49 -0.07
C ILE A 109 -7.46 -1.26 -1.36
N ILE A 110 -8.16 -1.08 -2.47
CA ILE A 110 -7.87 -0.06 -3.46
C ILE A 110 -8.16 1.26 -2.75
N ILE A 111 -7.37 1.56 -1.72
CA ILE A 111 -7.28 2.91 -1.21
C ILE A 111 -6.61 3.67 -2.33
N LYS A 112 -7.45 4.22 -3.20
CA LYS A 112 -7.05 5.31 -4.08
C LYS A 112 -6.71 6.45 -3.14
N GLY A 113 -5.44 6.63 -2.77
CA GLY A 113 -4.99 7.84 -2.09
C GLY A 113 -5.48 9.03 -2.93
N GLY A 114 -6.53 9.70 -2.46
CA GLY A 114 -7.19 10.82 -3.16
C GLY A 114 -7.74 10.53 -4.56
N GLY A 115 -7.90 9.27 -4.99
CA GLY A 115 -8.24 8.94 -6.38
C GLY A 115 -7.04 8.71 -7.31
N LEU A 116 -5.80 8.91 -6.83
CA LEU A 116 -4.60 9.04 -7.68
C LEU A 116 -3.64 7.84 -7.61
N VAL A 117 -3.50 7.16 -6.46
CA VAL A 117 -2.54 6.06 -6.29
C VAL A 117 -3.15 4.90 -5.54
N THR A 118 -3.06 3.70 -6.11
CA THR A 118 -3.44 2.43 -5.50
C THR A 118 -2.32 1.92 -4.61
N ILE A 119 -2.46 2.08 -3.29
CA ILE A 119 -1.46 1.59 -2.33
C ILE A 119 -1.87 0.19 -1.87
N ASN A 120 -1.15 -0.83 -2.35
CA ASN A 120 -1.27 -2.24 -1.99
C ASN A 120 0.10 -2.80 -1.53
N ALA A 121 0.17 -4.02 -1.02
CA ALA A 121 1.40 -4.79 -0.86
C ALA A 121 2.27 -4.79 -2.13
N GLN A 122 1.65 -4.70 -3.31
CA GLN A 122 2.36 -4.58 -4.57
C GLN A 122 3.19 -3.28 -4.69
N THR A 123 2.75 -2.18 -4.08
CA THR A 123 3.56 -0.94 -3.99
C THR A 123 4.81 -1.15 -3.13
N ILE A 124 4.72 -1.94 -2.05
CA ILE A 124 5.90 -2.30 -1.24
C ILE A 124 6.91 -3.07 -2.11
N VAL A 125 6.43 -4.03 -2.89
CA VAL A 125 7.27 -4.81 -3.83
C VAL A 125 7.86 -3.92 -4.92
N ASN A 126 7.11 -2.94 -5.42
CA ASN A 126 7.61 -2.03 -6.44
C ASN A 126 8.67 -1.08 -5.86
N VAL A 127 8.48 -0.58 -4.64
CA VAL A 127 9.48 0.24 -3.93
C VAL A 127 10.76 -0.58 -3.69
N SER A 128 10.65 -1.82 -3.22
CA SER A 128 11.80 -2.74 -3.08
C SER A 128 12.52 -3.00 -4.40
N ALA A 129 11.79 -3.24 -5.48
CA ALA A 129 12.36 -3.38 -6.81
C ALA A 129 13.11 -2.11 -7.29
N GLN A 130 12.57 -0.92 -7.01
CA GLN A 130 13.26 0.34 -7.31
C GLN A 130 14.56 0.50 -6.53
N GLY A 131 14.59 0.11 -5.25
CA GLY A 131 15.82 0.07 -4.46
C GLY A 131 16.90 -0.82 -5.10
N TYR A 132 16.53 -2.02 -5.55
CA TYR A 132 17.46 -2.93 -6.25
C TYR A 132 17.97 -2.34 -7.58
N MET A 133 17.09 -1.73 -8.38
CA MET A 133 17.47 -1.12 -9.66
C MET A 133 18.51 -0.02 -9.48
N VAL A 134 18.36 0.83 -8.47
CA VAL A 134 19.30 1.93 -8.19
C VAL A 134 20.69 1.40 -7.80
N CYS A 135 20.74 0.35 -6.97
CA CYS A 135 21.99 -0.31 -6.61
C CYS A 135 22.68 -0.93 -7.83
N MET A 136 21.93 -1.60 -8.71
CA MET A 136 22.48 -2.27 -9.89
C MET A 136 23.02 -1.28 -10.92
N VAL A 137 22.25 -0.24 -11.28
CA VAL A 137 22.68 0.78 -12.26
C VAL A 137 23.96 1.49 -11.79
N ARG A 138 24.10 1.70 -10.49
CA ARG A 138 25.30 2.30 -9.91
C ARG A 138 26.51 1.35 -9.97
N ASN A 139 26.31 0.05 -9.74
CA ASN A 139 27.36 -0.96 -9.89
C ASN A 139 27.87 -1.06 -11.34
N ASP A 140 26.98 -0.99 -12.32
CA ASP A 140 27.34 -1.01 -13.75
C ASP A 140 28.10 0.26 -14.18
N ARG A 141 27.73 1.43 -13.64
CA ARG A 141 28.47 2.68 -13.90
C ARG A 141 29.88 2.66 -13.31
N ILE A 142 30.05 2.12 -12.10
CA ILE A 142 31.37 2.01 -11.44
C ILE A 142 32.28 1.06 -12.21
N THR A 143 31.77 -0.09 -12.66
CA THR A 143 32.54 -1.06 -13.47
C THR A 143 32.88 -0.50 -14.85
N ALA A 144 31.98 0.23 -15.50
CA ALA A 144 32.26 0.89 -16.77
C ALA A 144 33.40 1.93 -16.67
N GLU A 145 33.44 2.74 -15.62
CA GLU A 145 34.54 3.68 -15.42
C GLU A 145 35.87 3.03 -15.06
N LEU A 146 35.85 1.91 -14.32
CA LEU A 146 37.07 1.16 -14.02
C LEU A 146 37.66 0.49 -15.28
N SER A 147 36.84 0.16 -16.27
CA SER A 147 37.28 -0.45 -17.53
C SER A 147 37.85 0.54 -18.57
N LEU A 148 37.69 1.85 -18.32
CA LEU A 148 38.23 2.93 -19.16
C LEU A 148 39.55 3.50 -18.63
N LEU A 149 40.01 3.05 -17.45
CA LEU A 149 41.31 3.35 -16.84
C LEU A 149 42.28 2.19 -17.05
#